data_AF-A0A7X7NB46-F1
#
_entry.id   AF-A0A7X7NB46-F1
#
_cell.length_a   1.000
_cell.length_b   1.000
_cell.length_c   1.000
_cell.angle_alpha   90.00
_cell.angle_beta   90.00
_cell.angle_gamma   90.00
#
_symmetry.space_group_name_H-M   'P 1'
#
loop_
_entity.id
_entity.type
_entity.pdbx_description
1 polymer ?
#
loop_
_entity_poly.entity_id
_entity_poly.type
_entity_poly.pdbx_seq_one_letter_code
_entity_poly.pdbx_strand_id
1 'polypeptide(L)'
;ISDEQDVRAFDGLLTKSRLTARNILGVEQTRSLPMMELIVHPPKFLPETSLSNMRQTLLLLDRPSVKDFPSPGAHRQGKLTATNESLRGWQADASGKQENFWELFQSGLLYCAVPLTVEDQSIQAEELLKLVLTATVFTGQVYAALNCLDEVLNIRIRINNTNNILLKGMTSSNGTEAQPCLIPDVEVVKYRSAGDLEAGAAADIAEKIFREICKRFNVSLERTDSDLLKEQLDEAVKHALLGV
;
A
#
# COMPACT_ATOMS: atom_id res chain seq x y z
N ILE A 1 -11.95 2.79 -26.57
CA ILE A 1 -10.89 3.71 -27.07
C ILE A 1 -10.47 4.69 -25.98
N SER A 2 -11.39 5.30 -25.21
CA SER A 2 -11.04 6.15 -24.05
C SER A 2 -10.29 5.38 -22.94
N ASP A 3 -10.74 4.16 -22.63
CA ASP A 3 -10.27 3.46 -21.43
C ASP A 3 -8.80 2.98 -21.58
N GLU A 4 -8.38 2.61 -22.79
CA GLU A 4 -6.97 2.27 -23.06
C GLU A 4 -6.05 3.49 -23.06
N GLN A 5 -6.56 4.68 -23.39
CA GLN A 5 -5.79 5.93 -23.36
C GLN A 5 -5.52 6.35 -21.91
N ASP A 6 -6.53 6.28 -21.04
CA ASP A 6 -6.40 6.60 -19.62
C ASP A 6 -5.45 5.63 -18.90
N VAL A 7 -5.53 4.33 -19.20
CA VAL A 7 -4.58 3.34 -18.65
C VAL A 7 -3.13 3.67 -19.03
N ARG A 8 -2.86 3.99 -20.30
CA ARG A 8 -1.51 4.39 -20.73
C ARG A 8 -1.06 5.70 -20.08
N ALA A 9 -1.98 6.63 -19.84
CA ALA A 9 -1.68 7.87 -19.16
C ALA A 9 -1.33 7.62 -17.68
N PHE A 10 -2.02 6.69 -17.01
CA PHE A 10 -1.65 6.24 -15.66
C PHE A 10 -0.24 5.62 -15.62
N ASP A 11 0.16 4.83 -16.61
CA ASP A 11 1.52 4.27 -16.67
C ASP A 11 2.61 5.36 -16.74
N GLY A 12 2.32 6.47 -17.45
CA GLY A 12 3.21 7.63 -17.49
C GLY A 12 3.35 8.31 -16.13
N LEU A 13 2.24 8.53 -15.43
CA LEU A 13 2.21 9.11 -14.09
C LEU A 13 2.88 8.19 -13.05
N LEU A 14 2.65 6.87 -13.15
CA LEU A 14 3.29 5.87 -12.31
C LEU A 14 4.81 5.88 -12.49
N THR A 15 5.29 5.96 -13.72
CA THR A 15 6.73 6.06 -14.02
C THR A 15 7.34 7.30 -13.36
N LYS A 16 6.65 8.44 -13.45
CA LYS A 16 7.07 9.70 -12.81
C LYS A 16 7.10 9.58 -11.28
N SER A 17 6.09 8.95 -10.69
CA SER A 17 5.98 8.78 -9.24
C SER A 17 7.07 7.85 -8.70
N ARG A 18 7.34 6.73 -9.38
CA ARG A 18 8.46 5.82 -9.07
C ARG A 18 9.82 6.51 -9.11
N LEU A 19 10.06 7.35 -10.13
CA LEU A 19 11.30 8.13 -10.23
C LEU A 19 11.42 9.11 -9.06
N THR A 20 10.33 9.76 -8.67
CA THR A 20 10.28 10.69 -7.54
C THR A 20 10.55 9.95 -6.23
N ALA A 21 9.88 8.82 -6.00
CA ALA A 21 10.08 7.97 -4.83
C ALA A 21 11.54 7.51 -4.70
N ARG A 22 12.16 7.09 -5.81
CA ARG A 22 13.57 6.72 -5.84
C ARG A 22 14.50 7.87 -5.41
N ASN A 23 14.19 9.09 -5.81
CA ASN A 23 14.99 10.26 -5.43
C ASN A 23 14.83 10.61 -3.95
N ILE A 24 13.65 10.38 -3.37
CA ILE A 24 13.34 10.69 -1.97
C ILE A 24 13.85 9.59 -1.02
N LEU A 25 13.58 8.33 -1.34
CA LEU A 25 13.97 7.16 -0.54
C LEU A 25 15.44 6.78 -0.72
N GLY A 26 16.06 7.24 -1.80
CA GLY A 26 17.44 6.92 -2.14
C GLY A 26 17.57 5.75 -3.11
N VAL A 27 18.53 5.89 -4.04
CA VAL A 27 18.76 4.93 -5.12
C VAL A 27 19.23 3.58 -4.60
N GLU A 28 20.06 3.57 -3.55
CA GLU A 28 20.55 2.32 -2.96
C GLU A 28 19.39 1.53 -2.35
N GLN A 29 18.62 2.16 -1.46
CA GLN A 29 17.51 1.53 -0.76
C GLN A 29 16.48 0.94 -1.73
N THR A 30 16.08 1.70 -2.75
CA THR A 30 15.09 1.25 -3.74
C THR A 30 15.58 0.15 -4.69
N ARG A 31 16.90 -0.08 -4.78
CA ARG A 31 17.49 -1.14 -5.62
C ARG A 31 17.83 -2.40 -4.85
N SER A 32 18.18 -2.30 -3.57
CA SER A 32 18.71 -3.41 -2.80
C SER A 32 17.72 -3.99 -1.80
N LEU A 33 16.78 -3.19 -1.28
CA LEU A 33 15.80 -3.68 -0.32
C LEU A 33 14.48 -4.03 -1.01
N PRO A 34 13.77 -5.06 -0.52
CA PRO A 34 12.37 -5.27 -0.87
C PRO A 34 11.56 -4.02 -0.58
N MET A 35 10.74 -3.60 -1.54
CA MET A 35 9.89 -2.43 -1.41
C MET A 35 8.46 -2.80 -1.78
N MET A 36 7.53 -2.54 -0.88
CA MET A 36 6.11 -2.63 -1.18
C MET A 36 5.67 -1.35 -1.89
N GLU A 37 5.07 -1.50 -3.06
CA GLU A 37 4.39 -0.46 -3.82
C GLU A 37 2.88 -0.70 -3.76
N LEU A 38 2.11 0.31 -3.39
CA LEU A 38 0.67 0.41 -3.63
C LEU A 38 0.46 1.28 -4.85
N ILE A 39 -0.35 0.79 -5.80
CA ILE A 39 -0.73 1.51 -7.01
C ILE A 39 -2.24 1.37 -7.14
N VAL A 40 -2.96 2.48 -7.02
CA VAL A 40 -4.41 2.50 -7.16
C VAL A 40 -4.82 3.53 -8.19
N HIS A 41 -5.74 3.15 -9.06
CA HIS A 41 -6.39 4.10 -9.94
C HIS A 41 -7.83 3.69 -10.27
N PRO A 42 -8.73 4.66 -10.49
CA PRO A 42 -10.03 4.42 -11.10
C PRO A 42 -9.90 3.93 -12.56
N PRO A 43 -10.98 3.42 -13.19
CA PRO A 43 -10.94 2.97 -14.57
C PRO A 43 -10.71 4.11 -15.57
N LYS A 44 -11.03 5.35 -15.18
CA LYS A 44 -10.90 6.57 -15.96
C LYS A 44 -10.37 7.71 -15.11
N PHE A 45 -9.84 8.74 -15.74
CA PHE A 45 -9.37 9.92 -15.01
C PHE A 45 -10.51 10.58 -14.24
N LEU A 46 -10.23 10.99 -13.00
CA LEU A 46 -11.19 11.74 -12.20
C LEU A 46 -11.50 13.09 -12.85
N PRO A 47 -12.74 13.59 -12.70
CA PRO A 47 -13.08 14.94 -13.12
C PRO A 47 -12.21 15.95 -12.38
N GLU A 48 -11.87 17.07 -13.04
CA GLU A 48 -10.94 18.07 -12.52
C GLU A 48 -11.32 18.54 -11.11
N THR A 49 -10.56 18.05 -10.13
CA THR A 49 -10.64 18.48 -8.74
C THR A 49 -9.42 19.34 -8.43
N SER A 50 -9.61 20.54 -7.88
CA SER A 50 -8.48 21.40 -7.53
C SER A 50 -7.61 20.72 -6.45
N LEU A 51 -6.29 20.87 -6.56
CA LEU A 51 -5.36 20.34 -5.54
C LEU A 51 -5.63 20.89 -4.14
N SER A 52 -6.10 22.13 -4.06
CA SER A 52 -6.51 22.73 -2.78
C SER A 52 -7.69 21.98 -2.17
N ASN A 53 -8.72 21.65 -2.95
CA ASN A 53 -9.87 20.89 -2.48
C ASN A 53 -9.45 19.47 -2.08
N MET A 54 -8.69 18.79 -2.96
CA MET A 54 -8.15 17.46 -2.67
C MET A 54 -7.35 17.46 -1.37
N ARG A 55 -6.50 18.47 -1.14
CA ARG A 55 -5.70 18.60 0.08
C ARG A 55 -6.58 18.78 1.31
N GLN A 56 -7.60 19.63 1.25
CA GLN A 56 -8.53 19.82 2.37
C GLN A 56 -9.27 18.53 2.68
N THR A 57 -9.78 17.84 1.65
CA THR A 57 -10.42 16.53 1.79
C THR A 57 -9.50 15.51 2.46
N LEU A 58 -8.25 15.38 2.00
CA LEU A 58 -7.30 14.43 2.59
C LEU A 58 -6.93 14.75 4.05
N LEU A 59 -6.88 16.03 4.42
CA LEU A 59 -6.57 16.45 5.78
C LEU A 59 -7.70 16.16 6.79
N LEU A 60 -8.89 15.84 6.30
CA LEU A 60 -10.05 15.42 7.11
C LEU A 60 -10.12 13.89 7.30
N LEU A 61 -9.19 13.14 6.71
CA LEU A 61 -9.11 11.69 6.90
C LEU A 61 -8.49 11.36 8.25
N ASP A 62 -9.10 10.43 8.96
CA ASP A 62 -8.74 10.10 10.33
C ASP A 62 -8.27 8.64 10.51
N ARG A 63 -8.40 7.74 9.52
CA ARG A 63 -8.24 6.28 9.74
C ARG A 63 -7.66 5.48 8.55
N PRO A 64 -6.40 5.61 8.14
CA PRO A 64 -5.35 6.38 8.80
C PRO A 64 -5.36 7.84 8.34
N SER A 65 -4.83 8.73 9.19
CA SER A 65 -4.58 10.11 8.77
C SER A 65 -3.58 10.15 7.61
N VAL A 66 -3.76 11.10 6.69
CA VAL A 66 -2.83 11.32 5.57
C VAL A 66 -1.39 11.61 6.01
N LYS A 67 -1.19 12.12 7.23
CA LYS A 67 0.16 12.39 7.81
C LYS A 67 0.84 11.12 8.32
N ASP A 68 0.03 10.14 8.66
CA ASP A 68 0.45 8.89 9.29
C ASP A 68 0.46 7.74 8.29
N PHE A 69 -0.12 7.94 7.11
CA PHE A 69 -0.06 6.98 6.02
C PHE A 69 1.35 6.91 5.41
N PRO A 70 1.88 5.70 5.12
CA PRO A 70 1.30 4.36 5.31
C PRO A 70 1.72 3.66 6.62
N SER A 71 2.39 4.36 7.54
CA SER A 71 2.90 3.78 8.80
C SER A 71 2.29 4.49 10.02
N PRO A 72 1.05 4.15 10.41
CA PRO A 72 0.36 4.82 11.49
C PRO A 72 1.04 4.59 12.84
N GLY A 73 0.95 5.59 13.73
CA GLY A 73 1.40 5.47 15.11
C GLY A 73 2.86 5.69 15.40
N ALA A 74 3.70 5.82 14.38
CA ALA A 74 5.05 6.22 14.63
C ALA A 74 5.08 7.71 14.99
N HIS A 75 5.84 8.11 16.00
CA HIS A 75 6.09 9.51 16.36
C HIS A 75 6.91 10.26 15.26
N ARG A 76 6.42 10.21 14.02
CA ARG A 76 7.09 10.61 12.79
C ARG A 76 6.38 11.83 12.24
N GLN A 77 7.15 12.85 11.90
CA GLN A 77 6.58 14.05 11.28
C GLN A 77 6.37 13.79 9.78
N GLY A 78 5.14 13.41 9.41
CA GLY A 78 4.72 13.35 8.01
C GLY A 78 4.77 14.73 7.36
N LYS A 79 5.44 14.83 6.21
CA LYS A 79 5.43 16.04 5.37
C LYS A 79 4.40 15.86 4.27
N LEU A 80 3.72 16.95 3.93
CA LEU A 80 2.75 17.01 2.83
C LEU A 80 3.07 18.23 1.97
N THR A 81 3.30 18.02 0.68
CA THR A 81 3.59 19.07 -0.30
C THR A 81 2.70 18.92 -1.53
N ALA A 82 2.46 20.02 -2.23
CA ALA A 82 1.71 20.04 -3.49
C ALA A 82 2.67 20.31 -4.66
N THR A 83 2.38 19.71 -5.81
CA THR A 83 2.98 20.05 -7.10
C THR A 83 1.93 20.73 -7.98
N ASN A 84 2.18 20.83 -9.29
CA ASN A 84 1.19 21.35 -10.23
C ASN A 84 0.01 20.40 -10.45
N GLU A 85 0.21 19.08 -10.26
CA GLU A 85 -0.79 18.06 -10.62
C GLU A 85 -0.98 16.96 -9.56
N SER A 86 -0.27 17.03 -8.43
CA SER A 86 -0.33 16.01 -7.38
C SER A 86 -0.10 16.56 -5.98
N LEU A 87 -0.57 15.80 -4.99
CA LEU A 87 -0.17 15.91 -3.59
C LEU A 87 0.80 14.80 -3.27
N ARG A 88 1.84 15.10 -2.49
CA ARG A 88 2.89 14.16 -2.10
C ARG A 88 3.10 14.19 -0.61
N GLY A 89 3.33 13.03 -0.03
CA GLY A 89 3.77 12.95 1.35
C GLY A 89 4.81 11.88 1.58
N TRP A 90 5.47 12.00 2.73
CA TRP A 90 6.49 11.07 3.18
C TRP A 90 6.73 11.26 4.68
N GLN A 91 7.17 10.19 5.33
CA GLN A 91 7.60 10.22 6.73
C GLN A 91 9.11 9.98 6.81
N ALA A 92 9.72 10.54 7.85
CA ALA A 92 11.12 10.36 8.17
C ALA A 92 11.27 9.77 9.58
N ASP A 93 12.31 8.96 9.77
CA ASP A 93 12.70 8.46 11.08
C ASP A 93 13.34 9.56 11.95
N ALA A 94 13.72 9.20 13.18
CA ALA A 94 14.38 10.11 14.12
C ALA A 94 15.74 10.64 13.61
N SER A 95 16.38 9.97 12.65
CA SER A 95 17.62 10.39 12.00
C SER A 95 17.39 11.32 10.80
N GLY A 96 16.13 11.51 10.39
CA GLY A 96 15.75 12.28 9.21
C GLY A 96 15.79 11.49 7.89
N LYS A 97 16.05 10.18 7.94
CA LYS A 97 16.01 9.31 6.76
C LYS A 97 14.55 9.06 6.37
N GLN A 98 14.26 9.17 5.07
CA GLN A 98 12.91 8.96 4.55
C GLN A 98 12.56 7.48 4.56
N GLU A 99 11.42 7.13 5.13
CA GLU A 99 10.97 5.74 5.32
C GLU A 99 9.86 5.35 4.34
N ASN A 100 9.18 6.31 3.73
CA ASN A 100 8.16 6.04 2.73
C ASN A 100 7.95 7.25 1.83
N PHE A 101 7.17 7.04 0.78
CA PHE A 101 6.70 8.09 -0.10
C PHE A 101 5.33 7.72 -0.62
N TRP A 102 4.44 8.70 -0.74
CA TRP A 102 3.19 8.55 -1.46
C TRP A 102 2.89 9.79 -2.29
N GLU A 103 2.11 9.59 -3.35
CA GLU A 103 1.68 10.63 -4.28
C GLU A 103 0.26 10.34 -4.78
N LEU A 104 -0.61 11.35 -4.69
CA LEU A 104 -1.96 11.33 -5.23
C LEU A 104 -2.08 12.39 -6.33
N PHE A 105 -2.34 11.95 -7.56
CA PHE A 105 -2.54 12.84 -8.70
C PHE A 105 -4.00 13.31 -8.79
N GLN A 106 -4.22 14.50 -9.36
CA GLN A 106 -5.56 15.00 -9.65
C GLN A 106 -6.39 14.06 -10.53
N SER A 107 -5.72 13.28 -11.40
CA SER A 107 -6.33 12.25 -12.24
C SER A 107 -6.85 11.04 -11.46
N GLY A 108 -6.52 10.94 -10.16
CA GLY A 108 -6.93 9.84 -9.29
C GLY A 108 -5.93 8.70 -9.18
N LEU A 109 -4.71 8.81 -9.71
CA LEU A 109 -3.66 7.82 -9.41
C LEU A 109 -3.12 8.03 -8.00
N LEU A 110 -3.24 7.03 -7.15
CA LEU A 110 -2.54 6.93 -5.87
C LEU A 110 -1.35 5.98 -6.02
N TYR A 111 -0.17 6.47 -5.68
CA TYR A 111 1.03 5.67 -5.57
C TYR A 111 1.58 5.76 -4.14
N CYS A 112 2.06 4.65 -3.60
CA CYS A 112 2.83 4.64 -2.35
C CYS A 112 3.95 3.61 -2.43
N ALA A 113 5.09 3.93 -1.83
CA ALA A 113 6.27 3.09 -1.77
C ALA A 113 6.83 3.06 -0.35
N VAL A 114 7.08 1.85 0.15
CA VAL A 114 7.58 1.57 1.50
C VAL A 114 8.66 0.51 1.42
N PRO A 115 9.93 0.84 1.68
CA PRO A 115 10.97 -0.15 1.91
C PRO A 115 10.60 -1.03 3.09
N LEU A 116 10.72 -2.34 2.91
CA LEU A 116 10.47 -3.33 3.96
C LEU A 116 11.74 -3.54 4.78
N THR A 117 11.57 -3.72 6.09
CA THR A 117 12.67 -4.15 6.96
C THR A 117 13.05 -5.57 6.63
N VAL A 118 14.35 -5.82 6.44
CA VAL A 118 14.89 -7.15 6.19
C VAL A 118 15.85 -7.53 7.30
N GLU A 119 15.54 -8.63 7.97
CA GLU A 119 16.38 -9.25 8.99
C GLU A 119 16.68 -10.68 8.56
N ASP A 120 17.94 -11.10 8.54
CA ASP A 120 18.35 -12.45 8.14
C ASP A 120 17.70 -12.93 6.83
N GLN A 121 17.74 -12.08 5.78
CA GLN A 121 17.13 -12.32 4.46
C GLN A 121 15.62 -12.61 4.53
N SER A 122 14.94 -12.07 5.54
CA SER A 122 13.51 -12.26 5.73
C SER A 122 12.75 -10.97 5.99
N ILE A 123 11.51 -10.93 5.50
CA ILE A 123 10.51 -9.91 5.84
C ILE A 123 9.48 -10.52 6.80
N GLN A 124 8.96 -9.71 7.71
CA GLN A 124 7.95 -10.15 8.67
C GLN A 124 6.55 -10.10 8.06
N ALA A 125 5.82 -11.22 8.16
CA ALA A 125 4.46 -11.38 7.65
C ALA A 125 3.48 -10.39 8.29
N GLU A 126 3.58 -10.19 9.61
CA GLU A 126 2.68 -9.31 10.35
C GLU A 126 2.82 -7.85 9.92
N GLU A 127 4.05 -7.37 9.73
CA GLU A 127 4.30 -6.00 9.25
C GLU A 127 3.75 -5.78 7.85
N LEU A 128 3.99 -6.75 6.96
CA LEU A 128 3.49 -6.71 5.60
C LEU A 128 1.95 -6.75 5.56
N LEU A 129 1.33 -7.57 6.39
CA LEU A 129 -0.12 -7.63 6.53
C LEU A 129 -0.70 -6.29 7.00
N LYS A 130 -0.14 -5.69 8.06
CA LYS A 130 -0.55 -4.39 8.58
C LYS A 130 -0.44 -3.32 7.50
N LEU A 131 0.62 -3.36 6.70
CA LEU A 131 0.85 -2.42 5.61
C LEU A 131 -0.17 -2.60 4.47
N VAL A 132 -0.46 -3.84 4.08
CA VAL A 132 -1.52 -4.18 3.09
C VAL A 132 -2.89 -3.72 3.57
N LEU A 133 -3.21 -3.94 4.86
CA LEU A 133 -4.47 -3.48 5.44
C LEU A 133 -4.54 -1.95 5.44
N THR A 134 -3.51 -1.28 5.93
CA THR A 134 -3.42 0.19 5.97
C THR A 134 -3.61 0.78 4.58
N ALA A 135 -2.92 0.23 3.59
CA ALA A 135 -3.06 0.60 2.19
C ALA A 135 -4.50 0.45 1.68
N THR A 136 -5.16 -0.66 2.01
CA THR A 136 -6.52 -0.96 1.54
C THR A 136 -7.56 -0.08 2.20
N VAL A 137 -7.45 0.17 3.51
CA VAL A 137 -8.35 1.06 4.26
C VAL A 137 -8.18 2.50 3.78
N PHE A 138 -6.94 2.99 3.68
CA PHE A 138 -6.67 4.33 3.19
C PHE A 138 -7.18 4.55 1.77
N THR A 139 -7.07 3.51 0.91
CA THR A 139 -7.66 3.54 -0.43
C THR A 139 -9.17 3.77 -0.37
N GLY A 140 -9.92 3.01 0.43
CA GLY A 140 -11.36 3.22 0.61
C GLY A 140 -11.70 4.67 0.98
N GLN A 141 -11.01 5.19 2.00
CA GLN A 141 -11.23 6.55 2.50
C GLN A 141 -10.93 7.64 1.50
N VAL A 142 -9.76 7.57 0.85
CA VAL A 142 -9.34 8.59 -0.12
C VAL A 142 -10.36 8.68 -1.25
N TYR A 143 -10.72 7.56 -1.87
CA TYR A 143 -11.61 7.59 -3.01
C TYR A 143 -13.06 7.84 -2.61
N ALA A 144 -13.51 7.39 -1.43
CA ALA A 144 -14.81 7.78 -0.90
C ALA A 144 -14.91 9.30 -0.68
N ALA A 145 -13.88 9.90 -0.08
CA ALA A 145 -13.82 11.33 0.20
C ALA A 145 -13.69 12.18 -1.09
N LEU A 146 -13.15 11.62 -2.17
CA LEU A 146 -13.14 12.21 -3.50
C LEU A 146 -14.43 11.97 -4.30
N ASN A 147 -15.51 11.52 -3.66
CA ASN A 147 -16.81 11.21 -4.27
C ASN A 147 -16.76 10.11 -5.35
N CYS A 148 -15.85 9.14 -5.18
CA CYS A 148 -15.67 8.01 -6.10
C CYS A 148 -16.22 6.70 -5.51
N LEU A 149 -17.30 6.76 -4.72
CA LEU A 149 -17.85 5.61 -3.99
C LEU A 149 -18.16 4.41 -4.89
N ASP A 150 -18.79 4.65 -6.04
CA ASP A 150 -19.22 3.60 -6.96
C ASP A 150 -18.14 3.16 -7.96
N GLU A 151 -17.00 3.85 -7.99
CA GLU A 151 -15.91 3.58 -8.94
C GLU A 151 -15.15 2.32 -8.56
N VAL A 152 -15.09 1.34 -9.47
CA VAL A 152 -14.32 0.10 -9.27
C VAL A 152 -12.84 0.36 -9.49
N LEU A 153 -12.12 0.51 -8.40
CA LEU A 153 -10.69 0.81 -8.38
C LEU A 153 -9.86 -0.42 -8.81
N ASN A 154 -8.81 -0.19 -9.58
CA ASN A 154 -7.72 -1.14 -9.75
C ASN A 154 -6.74 -0.98 -8.58
N ILE A 155 -6.64 -1.99 -7.71
CA ILE A 155 -5.79 -1.99 -6.52
C ILE A 155 -4.66 -2.98 -6.78
N ARG A 156 -3.47 -2.46 -7.04
CA ARG A 156 -2.26 -3.25 -7.29
C ARG A 156 -1.29 -3.09 -6.12
N ILE A 157 -0.88 -4.21 -5.54
CA ILE A 157 0.22 -4.27 -4.57
C ILE A 157 1.35 -5.05 -5.20
N ARG A 158 2.53 -4.42 -5.28
CA ARG A 158 3.76 -5.03 -5.79
C ARG A 158 4.82 -5.03 -4.70
N ILE A 159 5.60 -6.10 -4.60
CA ILE A 159 6.78 -6.18 -3.75
C ILE A 159 7.94 -6.52 -4.67
N ASN A 160 8.86 -5.58 -4.86
CA ASN A 160 10.03 -5.77 -5.70
C ASN A 160 11.21 -6.33 -4.89
N ASN A 161 12.28 -6.73 -5.59
CA ASN A 161 13.52 -7.23 -4.96
C ASN A 161 13.28 -8.41 -4.00
N THR A 162 12.32 -9.28 -4.32
CA THR A 162 11.90 -10.40 -3.46
C THR A 162 12.64 -11.71 -3.72
N ASN A 163 13.52 -11.75 -4.73
CA ASN A 163 14.31 -12.94 -5.03
C ASN A 163 15.25 -13.29 -3.88
N ASN A 164 15.20 -14.56 -3.44
CA ASN A 164 15.89 -15.10 -2.28
C ASN A 164 15.47 -14.50 -0.92
N ILE A 165 14.27 -13.92 -0.81
CA ILE A 165 13.75 -13.38 0.46
C ILE A 165 12.72 -14.34 1.07
N LEU A 166 12.84 -14.59 2.37
CA LEU A 166 11.89 -15.38 3.15
C LEU A 166 10.75 -14.50 3.71
N LEU A 167 9.58 -15.08 3.88
CA LEU A 167 8.47 -14.50 4.64
C LEU A 167 8.34 -15.27 5.97
N LYS A 168 8.67 -14.62 7.10
CA LYS A 168 8.61 -15.22 8.44
C LYS A 168 7.38 -14.75 9.22
N GLY A 169 7.05 -15.44 10.31
CA GLY A 169 5.94 -15.04 11.21
C GLY A 169 4.59 -15.67 10.88
N MET A 170 4.51 -16.51 9.84
CA MET A 170 3.39 -17.44 9.61
C MET A 170 3.90 -18.86 9.70
N THR A 171 3.10 -19.80 10.21
CA THR A 171 3.56 -21.19 10.31
C THR A 171 3.73 -21.75 8.89
N SER A 172 4.93 -22.23 8.58
CA SER A 172 5.17 -22.93 7.33
C SER A 172 4.57 -24.33 7.47
N SER A 173 3.42 -24.53 6.85
CA SER A 173 2.79 -25.85 6.85
C SER A 173 3.68 -26.89 6.18
N ASN A 174 3.82 -28.03 6.88
CA ASN A 174 4.35 -29.33 6.44
C ASN A 174 5.80 -29.70 6.78
N GLY A 175 6.44 -29.12 7.80
CA GLY A 175 7.72 -29.63 8.33
C GLY A 175 8.91 -29.57 7.35
N THR A 176 8.72 -28.95 6.19
CA THR A 176 9.76 -28.53 5.25
C THR A 176 10.27 -27.17 5.66
N GLU A 177 11.59 -27.00 5.68
CA GLU A 177 12.24 -25.70 5.93
C GLU A 177 11.65 -24.62 5.04
N ALA A 178 11.39 -23.44 5.62
CA ALA A 178 10.85 -22.29 4.90
C ALA A 178 11.71 -22.02 3.65
N GLN A 179 11.09 -22.06 2.48
CA GLN A 179 11.78 -21.84 1.21
C GLN A 179 11.75 -20.36 0.85
N PRO A 180 12.86 -19.80 0.32
CA PRO A 180 12.86 -18.42 -0.12
C PRO A 180 11.93 -18.20 -1.32
N CYS A 181 11.45 -16.97 -1.47
CA CYS A 181 10.77 -16.53 -2.67
C CYS A 181 11.75 -16.49 -3.84
N LEU A 182 11.38 -17.07 -4.99
CA LEU A 182 12.20 -17.06 -6.22
C LEU A 182 11.63 -16.12 -7.29
N ILE A 183 10.57 -15.40 -6.96
CA ILE A 183 9.95 -14.42 -7.83
C ILE A 183 10.67 -13.09 -7.59
N PRO A 184 11.21 -12.40 -8.61
CA PRO A 184 11.87 -11.11 -8.39
C PRO A 184 10.90 -10.03 -7.91
N ASP A 185 9.73 -9.99 -8.54
CA ASP A 185 8.67 -9.02 -8.27
C ASP A 185 7.34 -9.75 -8.05
N VAL A 186 6.88 -9.75 -6.81
CA VAL A 186 5.57 -10.29 -6.43
C VAL A 186 4.52 -9.22 -6.68
N GLU A 187 3.50 -9.51 -7.49
CA GLU A 187 2.41 -8.56 -7.77
C GLU A 187 1.03 -9.21 -7.59
N VAL A 188 0.15 -8.55 -6.84
CA VAL A 188 -1.27 -8.89 -6.69
C VAL A 188 -2.11 -7.74 -7.22
N VAL A 189 -3.18 -8.05 -7.97
CA VAL A 189 -4.18 -7.08 -8.42
C VAL A 189 -5.57 -7.50 -7.92
N LYS A 190 -6.33 -6.55 -7.38
CA LYS A 190 -7.74 -6.69 -7.01
C LYS A 190 -8.54 -5.52 -7.57
N TYR A 191 -9.85 -5.74 -7.68
CA TYR A 191 -10.80 -4.74 -8.14
C TYR A 191 -11.94 -4.62 -7.15
N ARG A 192 -12.17 -3.43 -6.58
CA ARG A 192 -13.28 -3.16 -5.66
C ARG A 192 -13.67 -1.69 -5.70
N SER A 193 -14.94 -1.42 -5.38
CA SER A 193 -15.42 -0.04 -5.27
C SER A 193 -14.87 0.62 -4.02
N ALA A 194 -14.67 1.94 -4.06
CA ALA A 194 -14.26 2.69 -2.87
C ALA A 194 -15.31 2.59 -1.75
N GLY A 195 -16.59 2.59 -2.12
CA GLY A 195 -17.71 2.44 -1.20
C GLY A 195 -17.71 1.10 -0.47
N ASP A 196 -17.41 -0.01 -1.15
CA ASP A 196 -17.31 -1.32 -0.50
C ASP A 196 -16.14 -1.36 0.49
N LEU A 197 -14.97 -0.82 0.09
CA LEU A 197 -13.80 -0.75 0.96
C LEU A 197 -14.11 0.06 2.23
N GLU A 198 -14.74 1.22 2.07
CA GLU A 198 -15.13 2.12 3.17
C GLU A 198 -16.23 1.51 4.05
N ALA A 199 -17.15 0.74 3.46
CA ALA A 199 -18.22 0.05 4.18
C ALA A 199 -17.76 -1.22 4.92
N GLY A 200 -16.45 -1.52 4.93
CA GLY A 200 -15.86 -2.59 5.73
C GLY A 200 -15.30 -3.78 4.95
N ALA A 201 -15.32 -3.76 3.61
CA ALA A 201 -14.70 -4.82 2.82
C ALA A 201 -13.15 -4.74 2.82
N ALA A 202 -12.56 -3.66 3.33
CA ALA A 202 -11.10 -3.48 3.33
C ALA A 202 -10.33 -4.63 4.00
N ALA A 203 -10.83 -5.17 5.11
CA ALA A 203 -10.20 -6.30 5.80
C ALA A 203 -10.22 -7.59 4.96
N ASP A 204 -11.37 -7.94 4.37
CA ASP A 204 -11.52 -9.11 3.49
C ASP A 204 -10.63 -8.99 2.23
N ILE A 205 -10.49 -7.78 1.68
CA ILE A 205 -9.62 -7.54 0.53
C ILE A 205 -8.14 -7.61 0.91
N ALA A 206 -7.75 -7.03 2.04
CA ALA A 206 -6.40 -7.15 2.57
C ALA A 206 -6.04 -8.62 2.84
N GLU A 207 -6.95 -9.40 3.44
CA GLU A 207 -6.81 -10.84 3.65
C GLU A 207 -6.53 -11.56 2.31
N LYS A 208 -7.37 -11.33 1.30
CA LYS A 208 -7.23 -11.96 -0.02
C LYS A 208 -5.93 -11.58 -0.71
N ILE A 209 -5.51 -10.33 -0.62
CA ILE A 209 -4.23 -9.87 -1.16
C ILE A 209 -3.08 -10.56 -0.45
N PHE A 210 -3.08 -10.54 0.88
CA PHE A 210 -2.02 -11.10 1.70
C PHE A 210 -1.88 -12.62 1.50
N ARG A 211 -2.99 -13.37 1.45
CA ARG A 211 -2.96 -14.80 1.12
C ARG A 211 -2.29 -15.09 -0.22
N GLU A 212 -2.50 -14.24 -1.21
CA GLU A 212 -1.91 -14.39 -2.54
C GLU A 212 -0.41 -14.02 -2.55
N ILE A 213 0.00 -13.05 -1.73
CA ILE A 213 1.40 -12.76 -1.44
C ILE A 213 2.07 -13.98 -0.78
N CYS A 214 1.49 -14.52 0.29
CA CYS A 214 2.02 -15.71 0.99
C CYS A 214 2.27 -16.86 0.02
N LYS A 215 1.30 -17.16 -0.85
CA LYS A 215 1.45 -18.21 -1.88
C LYS A 215 2.64 -17.95 -2.80
N ARG A 216 2.88 -16.71 -3.22
CA ARG A 216 4.02 -16.33 -4.06
C ARG A 216 5.37 -16.42 -3.32
N PHE A 217 5.35 -16.26 -1.99
CA PHE A 217 6.49 -16.49 -1.10
C PHE A 217 6.65 -17.96 -0.66
N ASN A 218 5.96 -18.91 -1.29
CA ASN A 218 5.95 -20.32 -0.90
C ASN A 218 5.45 -20.58 0.53
N VAL A 219 4.63 -19.68 1.08
CA VAL A 219 3.98 -19.83 2.39
C VAL A 219 2.53 -20.30 2.18
N SER A 220 2.20 -21.45 2.76
CA SER A 220 0.84 -21.97 2.80
C SER A 220 0.26 -21.72 4.18
N LEU A 221 -0.78 -20.88 4.23
CA LEU A 221 -1.49 -20.50 5.44
C LEU A 221 -2.38 -21.66 5.89
N GLU A 222 -2.14 -22.19 7.09
CA GLU A 222 -3.00 -23.18 7.70
C GLU A 222 -4.32 -22.55 8.18
N ARG A 223 -5.21 -23.40 8.67
CA ARG A 223 -6.45 -22.95 9.31
C ARG A 223 -6.16 -22.06 10.52
N THR A 224 -5.18 -22.42 11.35
CA THR A 224 -4.79 -21.64 12.52
C THR A 224 -4.23 -20.27 12.14
N ASP A 225 -3.36 -20.19 11.12
CA ASP A 225 -2.86 -18.89 10.61
C ASP A 225 -4.00 -18.05 10.03
N SER A 226 -4.98 -18.70 9.41
CA SER A 226 -6.15 -18.04 8.82
C SER A 226 -7.05 -17.40 9.87
N ASP A 227 -7.20 -18.05 11.02
CA ASP A 227 -7.99 -17.52 12.14
C ASP A 227 -7.24 -16.37 12.83
N LEU A 228 -5.92 -16.52 13.05
CA LEU A 228 -5.06 -15.46 13.57
C LEU A 228 -5.05 -14.22 12.66
N LEU A 229 -4.94 -14.44 11.34
CA LEU A 229 -4.99 -13.39 10.33
C LEU A 229 -6.27 -12.56 10.43
N LYS A 230 -7.43 -13.22 10.60
CA LYS A 230 -8.71 -12.53 10.74
C LYS A 230 -8.81 -11.75 12.04
N GLU A 231 -8.34 -12.32 13.14
CA GLU A 231 -8.31 -11.63 14.43
C GLU A 231 -7.44 -10.36 14.37
N GLN A 232 -6.23 -10.46 13.80
CA GLN A 232 -5.32 -9.32 13.61
C GLN A 232 -5.94 -8.23 12.72
N LEU A 233 -6.62 -8.61 11.64
CA LEU A 233 -7.29 -7.68 10.74
C LEU A 233 -8.47 -6.98 11.45
N ASP A 234 -9.32 -7.74 12.14
CA ASP A 234 -10.48 -7.21 12.85
C ASP A 234 -10.06 -6.29 14.00
N GLU A 235 -9.03 -6.65 14.76
CA GLU A 235 -8.44 -5.82 15.81
C GLU A 235 -7.87 -4.52 15.21
N ALA A 236 -7.06 -4.63 14.16
CA ALA A 236 -6.47 -3.47 13.48
C ALA A 236 -7.54 -2.51 12.91
N VAL A 237 -8.65 -3.03 12.37
CA VAL A 237 -9.77 -2.20 11.89
C VAL A 237 -10.54 -1.57 13.07
N LYS A 238 -10.86 -2.34 14.12
CA LYS A 238 -11.60 -1.85 15.30
C LYS A 238 -10.84 -0.75 16.03
N HIS A 239 -9.54 -0.90 16.11
CA HIS A 239 -8.67 0.11 16.68
C HIS A 239 -8.12 1.10 15.63
N ALA A 240 -8.70 1.07 14.42
CA ALA A 240 -8.55 2.03 13.33
C ALA A 240 -7.12 2.26 12.79
N LEU A 241 -6.25 1.26 12.94
CA LEU A 241 -4.82 1.28 12.61
C LEU A 241 -4.01 2.10 13.62
N LEU A 242 -4.03 1.62 14.86
CA LEU A 242 -3.45 2.20 16.07
C LEU A 242 -2.05 2.80 15.91
N GLY A 243 -2.00 4.11 16.05
CA GLY A 243 -1.01 4.72 16.94
C GLY A 243 -1.48 4.64 18.38
N VAL A 244 -0.84 3.76 19.16
CA VAL A 244 -0.69 3.96 20.60
C VAL A 244 0.72 4.51 20.83
#